data_AF-A0A976PH93-F1
#
_entry.id   AF-A0A976PH93-F1
#
_cell.length_a   1.000
_cell.length_b   1.000
_cell.length_c   1.000
_cell.angle_alpha   90.00
_cell.angle_beta   90.00
_cell.angle_gamma   90.00
#
_symmetry.space_group_name_H-M   'P 1'
#
loop_
_entity.id
_entity.type
_entity.pdbx_description
1 polymer ?
#
loop_
_entity_poly.entity_id
_entity_poly.type
_entity_poly.pdbx_seq_one_letter_code
_entity_poly.pdbx_strand_id
1 'polypeptide(L)'
;FNWTYTDEQRAKEAFARKNPGQRNPYAGLPQMRLLTYQMPDELLAIASGGEFDEFDLNAFFEAAGEGVMAQFKHKSDVQKWLDIIRGGYAPQSVEYLKTGTRPPFPYSDVRLLPYLQHSFWFLPNVAACHAMANLLAEKHNTFWHDYAVVVAAGASAGIGLDALPPVRKAIGSGFDTKTITLSCGKLTTGVTVPQWSSILMLRNLKSPETYFQAAFRVQSPWVIKNPNGDDPNAEDILKPICFVFDFAPTRALRQVSEYGMGLSPNESNPENAVKDLVSFLPVLAYDGANMTQIDAGGILDIAMAGTSATLLARKWESALLVNVDNDTLRRVFDNPEAMAAVERIEGWRSLGDNIIETIINKSEKVKDLKNKAKDRDLTSKEKKELTAEEKEYKSKRKLVQEKLIKFATRIPAFMYLTDFRENTLQDVITKLEPELFLTVTGLTVKDFHLLVRLKVFNTEQMNQAVFAFRRYEDASLRYTGIESHEGLSHYGLYNTVVARE
;
A
#
# COMPACT_ATOMS: atom_id res chain seq x y z
N PHE A 1 6.85 -22.47 7.88
CA PHE A 1 7.56 -21.17 7.79
C PHE A 1 6.68 -20.22 7.00
N ASN A 2 6.43 -19.01 7.50
CA ASN A 2 5.73 -17.96 6.74
C ASN A 2 6.81 -17.08 6.10
N TRP A 3 7.20 -17.38 4.86
CA TRP A 3 8.17 -16.56 4.13
C TRP A 3 7.45 -15.40 3.45
N THR A 4 8.08 -14.22 3.48
CA THR A 4 7.68 -13.07 2.67
C THR A 4 8.34 -13.12 1.30
N TYR A 5 7.88 -12.27 0.37
CA TYR A 5 8.53 -12.12 -0.95
C TYR A 5 10.02 -11.77 -0.83
N THR A 6 10.38 -10.86 0.08
CA THR A 6 11.77 -10.46 0.26
C THR A 6 12.62 -11.59 0.84
N ASP A 7 12.05 -12.43 1.72
CA ASP A 7 12.73 -13.64 2.23
C ASP A 7 13.02 -14.65 1.10
N GLU A 8 12.06 -14.87 0.22
CA GLU A 8 12.20 -15.75 -0.95
C GLU A 8 13.32 -15.28 -1.89
N GLN A 9 13.32 -13.99 -2.25
CA GLN A 9 14.34 -13.43 -3.15
C GLN A 9 15.71 -13.35 -2.48
N ARG A 10 15.77 -13.03 -1.19
CA ARG A 10 17.01 -13.04 -0.40
C ARG A 10 17.60 -14.44 -0.31
N ALA A 11 16.79 -15.47 -0.08
CA ALA A 11 17.23 -16.85 -0.07
C ALA A 11 17.75 -17.28 -1.46
N LYS A 12 17.06 -16.87 -2.53
CA LYS A 12 17.50 -17.10 -3.91
C LYS A 12 18.88 -16.50 -4.18
N GLU A 13 19.11 -15.24 -3.85
CA GLU A 13 20.41 -14.59 -4.05
C GLU A 13 21.51 -15.16 -3.15
N ALA A 14 21.21 -15.37 -1.87
CA ALA A 14 22.17 -15.90 -0.91
C ALA A 14 22.62 -17.33 -1.28
N PHE A 15 21.70 -18.17 -1.78
CA PHE A 15 22.05 -19.49 -2.26
C PHE A 15 22.98 -19.43 -3.47
N ALA A 16 22.65 -18.59 -4.46
CA ALA A 16 23.49 -18.41 -5.65
C ALA A 16 24.91 -17.94 -5.32
N ARG A 17 25.06 -17.03 -4.33
CA ARG A 17 26.37 -16.55 -3.86
C ARG A 17 27.16 -17.60 -3.10
N LYS A 18 26.49 -18.39 -2.23
CA LYS A 18 27.15 -19.41 -1.39
C LYS A 18 27.52 -20.68 -2.17
N ASN A 19 26.74 -21.03 -3.18
CA ASN A 19 26.88 -22.27 -3.93
C ASN A 19 27.01 -21.98 -5.45
N PRO A 20 28.06 -21.28 -5.90
CA PRO A 20 28.25 -21.01 -7.31
C PRO A 20 28.36 -22.32 -8.10
N GLY A 21 27.67 -22.39 -9.25
CA GLY A 21 27.63 -23.58 -10.10
C GLY A 21 26.70 -24.71 -9.63
N GLN A 22 26.08 -24.60 -8.45
CA GLN A 22 25.03 -25.54 -8.02
C GLN A 22 23.65 -25.04 -8.44
N ARG A 23 22.74 -25.99 -8.68
CA ARG A 23 21.33 -25.68 -8.97
C ARG A 23 20.71 -24.96 -7.77
N ASN A 24 20.17 -23.77 -8.03
CA ASN A 24 19.49 -22.99 -7.01
C ASN A 24 18.04 -23.49 -6.84
N PRO A 25 17.65 -24.01 -5.67
CA PRO A 25 16.30 -24.54 -5.44
C PRO A 25 15.22 -23.44 -5.53
N TYR A 26 15.61 -22.17 -5.42
CA TYR A 26 14.74 -21.00 -5.51
C TYR A 26 14.71 -20.39 -6.92
N ALA A 27 15.43 -20.95 -7.90
CA ALA A 27 15.60 -20.34 -9.22
C ALA A 27 14.26 -20.07 -9.93
N GLY A 28 13.29 -20.98 -9.79
CA GLY A 28 11.96 -20.88 -10.40
C GLY A 28 11.05 -19.82 -9.78
N LEU A 29 11.42 -19.19 -8.66
CA LEU A 29 10.68 -18.07 -8.09
C LEU A 29 10.96 -16.81 -8.92
N PRO A 30 9.97 -16.25 -9.65
CA PRO A 30 10.19 -15.08 -10.48
C PRO A 30 10.51 -13.85 -9.64
N GLN A 31 11.37 -12.98 -10.16
CA GLN A 31 11.54 -11.63 -9.63
C GLN A 31 10.41 -10.73 -10.16
N MET A 32 9.76 -9.98 -9.28
CA MET A 32 8.73 -9.03 -9.67
C MET A 32 9.34 -7.69 -10.10
N ARG A 33 8.71 -7.03 -11.08
CA ARG A 33 9.03 -5.65 -11.46
C ARG A 33 7.75 -4.83 -11.53
N LEU A 34 7.75 -3.67 -10.88
CA LEU A 34 6.63 -2.73 -10.91
C LEU A 34 6.95 -1.62 -11.90
N LEU A 35 6.10 -1.47 -12.92
CA LEU A 35 6.17 -0.38 -13.89
C LEU A 35 4.95 0.50 -13.69
N THR A 36 5.18 1.76 -13.38
CA THR A 36 4.10 2.73 -13.21
C THR A 36 4.16 3.83 -14.28
N TYR A 37 3.00 4.22 -14.80
CA TYR A 37 2.89 5.15 -15.91
C TYR A 37 2.02 6.33 -15.53
N GLN A 38 2.57 7.52 -15.68
CA GLN A 38 1.77 8.73 -15.70
C GLN A 38 0.93 8.75 -16.98
N MET A 39 -0.39 8.85 -16.80
CA MET A 39 -1.32 8.97 -17.91
C MET A 39 -1.25 10.38 -18.51
N PRO A 40 -1.47 10.56 -19.83
CA PRO A 40 -1.53 11.88 -20.44
C PRO A 40 -2.61 12.77 -19.81
N ASP A 41 -2.34 14.08 -19.75
CA ASP A 41 -3.23 15.08 -19.12
C ASP A 41 -4.68 15.03 -19.64
N GLU A 42 -4.88 14.69 -20.91
CA GLU A 42 -6.22 14.56 -21.49
C GLU A 42 -7.07 13.47 -20.83
N LEU A 43 -6.44 12.41 -20.30
CA LEU A 43 -7.13 11.36 -19.56
C LEU A 43 -7.27 11.73 -18.08
N LEU A 44 -6.31 12.48 -17.52
CA LEU A 44 -6.35 12.95 -16.13
C LEU A 44 -7.55 13.85 -15.86
N ALA A 45 -7.91 14.74 -16.80
CA ALA A 45 -9.02 15.68 -16.67
C ALA A 45 -10.40 15.04 -16.40
N ILE A 46 -10.55 13.75 -16.71
CA ILE A 46 -11.81 13.00 -16.59
C ILE A 46 -11.95 12.36 -15.21
N ALA A 47 -10.83 12.11 -14.53
CA ALA A 47 -10.78 11.34 -13.30
C ALA A 47 -9.79 11.95 -12.28
N SER A 48 -9.75 13.28 -12.16
CA SER A 48 -9.17 13.93 -10.99
C SER A 48 -10.12 13.71 -9.80
N GLY A 49 -9.73 12.85 -8.86
CA GLY A 49 -10.62 12.44 -7.78
C GLY A 49 -9.87 11.98 -6.55
N GLY A 50 -10.27 12.49 -5.38
CA GLY A 50 -9.72 12.09 -4.09
C GLY A 50 -9.09 13.26 -3.33
N GLU A 51 -8.55 12.94 -2.16
CA GLU A 51 -7.98 13.94 -1.23
C GLU A 51 -6.64 14.50 -1.72
N PHE A 52 -5.99 13.83 -2.69
CA PHE A 52 -4.62 14.05 -3.14
C PHE A 52 -4.51 14.56 -4.61
N ASP A 53 -5.64 14.91 -5.24
CA ASP A 53 -5.72 15.30 -6.66
C ASP A 53 -5.08 14.26 -7.62
N GLU A 54 -5.23 12.98 -7.28
CA GLU A 54 -4.68 11.85 -8.02
C GLU A 54 -5.67 11.33 -9.07
N PHE A 55 -5.14 10.60 -10.06
CA PHE A 55 -5.93 9.91 -11.06
C PHE A 55 -6.74 8.75 -10.45
N ASP A 56 -8.06 8.88 -10.42
CA ASP A 56 -8.96 7.87 -9.86
C ASP A 56 -9.29 6.78 -10.89
N LEU A 57 -8.59 5.64 -10.80
CA LEU A 57 -8.83 4.47 -11.65
C LEU A 57 -10.27 3.92 -11.52
N ASN A 58 -10.92 4.04 -10.35
CA ASN A 58 -12.29 3.56 -10.20
C ASN A 58 -13.28 4.45 -10.96
N ALA A 59 -13.05 5.76 -10.98
CA ALA A 59 -13.84 6.70 -11.77
C ALA A 59 -13.57 6.54 -13.26
N PHE A 60 -12.30 6.41 -13.66
CA PHE A 60 -11.91 6.23 -15.06
C PHE A 60 -12.50 4.96 -15.67
N PHE A 61 -12.45 3.83 -14.94
CA PHE A 61 -13.04 2.55 -15.35
C PHE A 61 -14.47 2.35 -14.83
N GLU A 62 -15.21 3.44 -14.53
CA GLU A 62 -16.61 3.36 -14.13
C GLU A 62 -17.45 2.79 -15.28
N ALA A 63 -18.29 1.79 -14.97
CA ALA A 63 -19.13 1.10 -15.94
C ALA A 63 -20.50 0.80 -15.35
N ALA A 64 -21.50 0.72 -16.22
CA ALA A 64 -22.87 0.39 -15.90
C ALA A 64 -23.41 -0.70 -16.83
N GLY A 65 -24.50 -1.36 -16.42
CA GLY A 65 -25.10 -2.47 -17.16
C GLY A 65 -24.57 -3.85 -16.73
N GLU A 66 -25.09 -4.89 -17.38
CA GLU A 66 -24.80 -6.29 -17.05
C GLU A 66 -24.48 -7.09 -18.33
N GLY A 67 -23.49 -7.99 -18.22
CA GLY A 67 -23.11 -8.89 -19.31
C GLY A 67 -22.78 -8.16 -20.61
N VAL A 68 -23.43 -8.56 -21.71
CA VAL A 68 -23.22 -7.97 -23.03
C VAL A 68 -23.71 -6.52 -23.15
N MET A 69 -24.53 -6.06 -22.21
CA MET A 69 -25.02 -4.67 -22.17
C MET A 69 -24.15 -3.78 -21.28
N ALA A 70 -23.10 -4.32 -20.64
CA ALA A 70 -22.20 -3.55 -19.81
C ALA A 70 -21.33 -2.62 -20.68
N GLN A 71 -21.23 -1.35 -20.28
CA GLN A 71 -20.47 -0.33 -21.00
C GLN A 71 -19.78 0.63 -20.03
N PHE A 72 -18.57 1.08 -20.39
CA PHE A 72 -17.89 2.15 -19.68
C PHE A 72 -18.61 3.48 -19.86
N LYS A 73 -18.70 4.24 -18.78
CA LYS A 73 -19.18 5.62 -18.81
C LYS A 73 -18.27 6.50 -19.67
N HIS A 74 -16.95 6.29 -19.57
CA HIS A 74 -15.91 6.99 -20.32
C HIS A 74 -15.31 6.10 -21.43
N LYS A 75 -16.17 5.46 -22.24
CA LYS A 75 -15.75 4.45 -23.24
C LYS A 75 -14.69 4.97 -24.22
N SER A 76 -14.81 6.21 -24.70
CA SER A 76 -13.83 6.84 -25.60
C SER A 76 -12.44 6.90 -24.99
N ASP A 77 -12.36 7.23 -23.71
CA ASP A 77 -11.12 7.47 -22.99
C ASP A 77 -10.45 6.15 -22.60
N VAL A 78 -11.26 5.14 -22.24
CA VAL A 78 -10.77 3.78 -22.08
C VAL A 78 -10.25 3.21 -23.40
N GLN A 79 -10.87 3.52 -24.54
CA GLN A 79 -10.36 3.13 -25.85
C GLN A 79 -9.01 3.80 -26.14
N LYS A 80 -8.86 5.11 -25.88
CA LYS A 80 -7.56 5.79 -26.00
C LYS A 80 -6.51 5.14 -25.09
N TRP A 81 -6.87 4.76 -23.87
CA TRP A 81 -6.00 4.02 -22.95
C TRP A 81 -5.54 2.68 -23.54
N LEU A 82 -6.44 1.91 -24.19
CA LEU A 82 -6.07 0.69 -24.92
C LEU A 82 -5.08 0.95 -26.07
N ASP A 83 -5.13 2.13 -26.69
CA ASP A 83 -4.18 2.52 -27.72
C ASP A 83 -2.83 2.93 -27.11
N ILE A 84 -2.83 3.63 -25.97
CA ILE A 84 -1.61 4.02 -25.23
C ILE A 84 -0.82 2.78 -24.79
N ILE A 85 -1.46 1.79 -24.17
CA ILE A 85 -0.74 0.58 -23.69
C ILE A 85 -0.18 -0.28 -24.82
N ARG A 86 -0.61 -0.02 -26.07
CA ARG A 86 -0.09 -0.60 -27.32
C ARG A 86 0.90 0.32 -28.03
N GLY A 87 1.30 1.44 -27.42
CA GLY A 87 2.24 2.40 -27.98
C GLY A 87 1.67 3.21 -29.16
N GLY A 88 0.35 3.25 -29.33
CA GLY A 88 -0.34 3.91 -30.44
C GLY A 88 -0.65 5.40 -30.22
N TYR A 89 -0.20 5.99 -29.11
CA TYR A 89 -0.52 7.38 -28.77
C TYR A 89 0.35 8.39 -29.52
N ALA A 90 -0.27 9.17 -30.41
CA ALA A 90 0.40 10.04 -31.37
C ALA A 90 1.10 11.30 -30.78
N PRO A 91 0.61 11.98 -29.72
CA PRO A 91 1.25 13.20 -29.19
C PRO A 91 2.67 12.99 -28.65
N GLN A 92 3.00 11.77 -28.20
CA GLN A 92 4.35 11.41 -27.75
C GLN A 92 5.36 11.24 -28.91
N SER A 93 4.90 11.25 -30.17
CA SER A 93 5.77 11.16 -31.36
C SER A 93 6.80 12.29 -31.44
N VAL A 94 6.43 13.48 -30.97
CA VAL A 94 7.30 14.66 -30.95
C VAL A 94 8.32 14.58 -29.82
N GLU A 95 7.98 13.90 -28.73
CA GLU A 95 8.84 13.72 -27.56
C GLU A 95 9.85 12.58 -27.78
N TYR A 96 9.47 11.53 -28.52
CA TYR A 96 10.38 10.47 -28.98
C TYR A 96 11.55 11.01 -29.81
N LEU A 97 11.32 12.10 -30.56
CA LEU A 97 12.38 12.76 -31.33
C LEU A 97 13.41 13.44 -30.42
N LYS A 98 13.06 13.78 -29.17
CA LYS A 98 13.95 14.41 -28.19
C LYS A 98 14.72 13.40 -27.34
N THR A 99 14.09 12.31 -26.92
CA THR A 99 14.69 11.32 -26.01
C THR A 99 15.32 10.13 -26.74
N GLY A 100 15.03 9.93 -28.02
CA GLY A 100 15.60 8.87 -28.86
C GLY A 100 15.15 7.44 -28.51
N THR A 101 14.32 7.25 -27.49
CA THR A 101 13.83 5.93 -27.06
C THR A 101 12.34 5.99 -26.70
N ARG A 102 11.58 4.97 -27.10
CA ARG A 102 10.16 4.83 -26.72
C ARG A 102 10.06 4.23 -25.32
N PRO A 103 9.13 4.72 -24.48
CA PRO A 103 8.87 4.11 -23.19
C PRO A 103 8.34 2.68 -23.38
N PRO A 104 8.69 1.76 -22.47
CA PRO A 104 8.34 0.36 -22.61
C PRO A 104 6.88 0.11 -22.22
N PHE A 105 5.91 0.38 -23.11
CA PHE A 105 4.51 0.06 -22.82
C PHE A 105 4.22 -1.45 -22.91
N PRO A 106 3.29 -1.97 -22.09
CA PRO A 106 3.06 -3.41 -21.95
C PRO A 106 2.90 -4.13 -23.30
N TYR A 107 1.92 -3.73 -24.11
CA TYR A 107 1.58 -4.42 -25.35
C TYR A 107 2.29 -3.85 -26.58
N SER A 108 3.41 -3.15 -26.40
CA SER A 108 4.23 -2.63 -27.52
C SER A 108 5.70 -2.98 -27.43
N ASP A 109 6.28 -3.04 -26.22
CA ASP A 109 7.71 -3.27 -26.06
C ASP A 109 8.06 -4.76 -26.22
N VAL A 110 8.95 -5.06 -27.15
CA VAL A 110 9.39 -6.43 -27.46
C VAL A 110 9.93 -7.20 -26.25
N ARG A 111 10.43 -6.50 -25.22
CA ARG A 111 10.93 -7.11 -23.98
C ARG A 111 9.79 -7.51 -23.04
N LEU A 112 8.62 -6.87 -23.15
CA LEU A 112 7.44 -7.12 -22.31
C LEU A 112 6.46 -8.11 -22.95
N LEU A 113 6.36 -8.12 -24.28
CA LEU A 113 5.44 -8.99 -25.02
C LEU A 113 5.45 -10.48 -24.59
N PRO A 114 6.62 -11.13 -24.34
CA PRO A 114 6.64 -12.52 -23.89
C PRO A 114 5.90 -12.75 -22.56
N TYR A 115 5.87 -11.75 -21.68
CA TYR A 115 5.25 -11.82 -20.36
C TYR A 115 3.78 -11.39 -20.36
N LEU A 116 3.23 -11.04 -21.52
CA LEU A 116 1.84 -10.59 -21.68
C LEU A 116 0.98 -11.56 -22.48
N GLN A 117 1.49 -12.74 -22.83
CA GLN A 117 0.69 -13.82 -23.41
C GLN A 117 -0.47 -14.20 -22.49
N HIS A 118 -0.19 -14.34 -21.18
CA HIS A 118 -1.21 -14.58 -20.15
C HIS A 118 -1.15 -13.49 -19.09
N SER A 119 -2.17 -12.63 -19.09
CA SER A 119 -2.26 -11.47 -18.20
C SER A 119 -3.52 -11.48 -17.36
N PHE A 120 -3.42 -10.89 -16.18
CA PHE A 120 -4.53 -10.69 -15.25
C PHE A 120 -4.83 -9.19 -15.14
N TRP A 121 -6.04 -8.75 -15.46
CA TRP A 121 -6.42 -7.34 -15.35
C TRP A 121 -7.39 -7.18 -14.18
N PHE A 122 -7.04 -6.29 -13.25
CA PHE A 122 -7.76 -6.13 -11.99
C PHE A 122 -8.63 -4.86 -12.03
N LEU A 123 -9.92 -5.02 -12.34
CA LEU A 123 -10.88 -3.94 -12.55
C LEU A 123 -11.73 -3.62 -11.30
N PRO A 124 -12.40 -2.45 -11.26
CA PRO A 124 -13.09 -1.99 -10.05
C PRO A 124 -14.27 -2.86 -9.61
N ASN A 125 -15.08 -3.34 -10.56
CA ASN A 125 -16.32 -4.06 -10.29
C ASN A 125 -16.71 -5.00 -11.45
N VAL A 126 -17.81 -5.76 -11.27
CA VAL A 126 -18.28 -6.76 -12.25
C VAL A 126 -18.68 -6.11 -13.57
N ALA A 127 -19.36 -4.96 -13.53
CA ALA A 127 -19.77 -4.23 -14.74
C ALA A 127 -18.55 -3.79 -15.56
N ALA A 128 -17.49 -3.32 -14.90
CA ALA A 128 -16.23 -2.92 -15.55
C ALA A 128 -15.54 -4.11 -16.23
N CYS A 129 -15.52 -5.30 -15.60
CA CYS A 129 -14.97 -6.51 -16.23
C CYS A 129 -15.74 -6.87 -17.51
N HIS A 130 -17.07 -6.83 -17.49
CA HIS A 130 -17.88 -7.10 -18.68
C HIS A 130 -17.74 -6.00 -19.74
N ALA A 131 -17.74 -4.73 -19.34
CA ALA A 131 -17.53 -3.60 -20.24
C ALA A 131 -16.17 -3.67 -20.95
N MET A 132 -15.12 -4.07 -20.23
CA MET A 132 -13.80 -4.30 -20.84
C MET A 132 -13.84 -5.47 -21.83
N ALA A 133 -14.46 -6.59 -21.48
CA ALA A 133 -14.60 -7.72 -22.42
C ALA A 133 -15.35 -7.31 -23.69
N ASN A 134 -16.45 -6.56 -23.55
CA ASN A 134 -17.23 -6.07 -24.67
C ASN A 134 -16.41 -5.12 -25.55
N LEU A 135 -15.68 -4.17 -24.93
CA LEU A 135 -14.83 -3.21 -25.65
C LEU A 135 -13.71 -3.91 -26.44
N LEU A 136 -13.00 -4.86 -25.82
CA LEU A 136 -11.95 -5.64 -26.48
C LEU A 136 -12.50 -6.46 -27.67
N ALA A 137 -13.75 -6.89 -27.61
CA ALA A 137 -14.42 -7.64 -28.67
C ALA A 137 -14.96 -6.77 -29.82
N GLU A 138 -14.91 -5.44 -29.72
CA GLU A 138 -15.41 -4.56 -30.78
C GLU A 138 -14.62 -4.75 -32.09
N LYS A 139 -15.31 -4.57 -33.23
CA LYS A 139 -14.79 -4.93 -34.56
C LYS A 139 -13.48 -4.21 -34.92
N HIS A 140 -13.30 -2.97 -34.46
CA HIS A 140 -12.09 -2.19 -34.72
C HIS A 140 -10.91 -2.58 -33.80
N ASN A 141 -11.15 -3.32 -32.72
CA ASN A 141 -10.16 -3.72 -31.73
C ASN A 141 -9.45 -5.03 -32.10
N THR A 142 -9.01 -5.14 -33.36
CA THR A 142 -8.50 -6.38 -33.97
C THR A 142 -7.30 -6.99 -33.25
N PHE A 143 -6.41 -6.18 -32.69
CA PHE A 143 -5.26 -6.66 -31.89
C PHE A 143 -5.69 -7.55 -30.73
N TRP A 144 -6.82 -7.23 -30.09
CA TRP A 144 -7.28 -7.94 -28.90
C TRP A 144 -7.99 -9.25 -29.25
N HIS A 145 -8.36 -9.47 -30.51
CA HIS A 145 -9.00 -10.71 -30.96
C HIS A 145 -8.05 -11.91 -30.97
N ASP A 146 -6.74 -11.66 -30.94
CA ASP A 146 -5.71 -12.67 -30.70
C ASP A 146 -5.74 -13.24 -29.27
N TYR A 147 -6.41 -12.56 -28.34
CA TYR A 147 -6.49 -12.95 -26.93
C TYR A 147 -7.85 -13.56 -26.61
N ALA A 148 -7.84 -14.74 -26.00
CA ALA A 148 -9.02 -15.27 -25.35
C ALA A 148 -9.29 -14.48 -24.06
N VAL A 149 -10.32 -13.63 -24.10
CA VAL A 149 -10.75 -12.82 -22.94
C VAL A 149 -11.67 -13.66 -22.05
N VAL A 150 -11.30 -13.81 -20.77
CA VAL A 150 -12.07 -14.57 -19.77
C VAL A 150 -12.49 -13.65 -18.64
N VAL A 151 -13.81 -13.46 -18.47
CA VAL A 151 -14.37 -12.70 -17.34
C VAL A 151 -14.51 -13.63 -16.14
N ALA A 152 -13.62 -13.48 -15.16
CA ALA A 152 -13.69 -14.15 -13.86
C ALA A 152 -14.30 -13.20 -12.81
N ALA A 153 -15.53 -12.74 -13.06
CA ALA A 153 -16.26 -11.81 -12.18
C ALA A 153 -17.76 -12.14 -12.15
N GLY A 154 -18.46 -11.72 -11.09
CA GLY A 154 -19.90 -11.97 -10.94
C GLY A 154 -20.25 -13.45 -10.71
N ALA A 155 -21.54 -13.75 -10.51
CA ALA A 155 -22.00 -15.11 -10.22
C ALA A 155 -21.84 -16.07 -11.42
N SER A 156 -21.92 -15.56 -12.64
CA SER A 156 -21.79 -16.30 -13.90
C SER A 156 -20.43 -16.98 -14.07
N ALA A 157 -19.38 -16.44 -13.45
CA ALA A 157 -18.06 -17.05 -13.46
C ALA A 157 -17.92 -18.26 -12.52
N GLY A 158 -18.95 -18.64 -11.74
CA GLY A 158 -18.85 -19.69 -10.72
C GLY A 158 -18.43 -19.15 -9.35
N ILE A 159 -18.84 -19.80 -8.25
CA ILE A 159 -18.62 -19.31 -6.88
C ILE A 159 -17.27 -19.82 -6.35
N GLY A 160 -16.46 -18.93 -5.77
CA GLY A 160 -15.16 -19.30 -5.19
C GLY A 160 -14.19 -19.88 -6.22
N LEU A 161 -13.76 -21.12 -6.00
CA LEU A 161 -12.80 -21.84 -6.86
C LEU A 161 -13.37 -22.23 -8.22
N ASP A 162 -14.70 -22.25 -8.37
CA ASP A 162 -15.35 -22.62 -9.64
C ASP A 162 -15.13 -21.59 -10.76
N ALA A 163 -14.55 -20.44 -10.44
CA ALA A 163 -14.08 -19.46 -11.44
C ALA A 163 -12.72 -19.79 -12.06
N LEU A 164 -11.98 -20.77 -11.51
CA LEU A 164 -10.67 -21.17 -12.01
C LEU A 164 -10.71 -22.08 -13.25
N PRO A 165 -11.63 -23.07 -13.37
CA PRO A 165 -11.68 -23.96 -14.52
C PRO A 165 -11.82 -23.25 -15.88
N PRO A 166 -12.67 -22.22 -16.06
CA PRO A 166 -12.76 -21.48 -17.33
C PRO A 166 -11.44 -20.82 -17.72
N VAL A 167 -10.73 -20.23 -16.75
CA VAL A 167 -9.41 -19.61 -16.94
C VAL A 167 -8.39 -20.67 -17.37
N ARG A 168 -8.31 -21.79 -16.65
CA ARG A 168 -7.36 -22.87 -16.99
C ARG A 168 -7.64 -23.48 -18.36
N LYS A 169 -8.92 -23.62 -18.73
CA LYS A 169 -9.31 -24.12 -20.04
C LYS A 169 -8.87 -23.18 -21.17
N ALA A 170 -9.03 -21.87 -20.99
CA ALA A 170 -8.61 -20.88 -21.98
C ALA A 170 -7.07 -20.81 -22.12
N ILE A 171 -6.34 -20.96 -21.01
CA ILE A 171 -4.87 -21.00 -21.01
C ILE A 171 -4.35 -22.30 -21.65
N GLY A 172 -4.96 -23.44 -21.35
CA GLY A 172 -4.50 -24.73 -21.86
C GLY A 172 -3.07 -25.05 -21.36
N SER A 173 -2.16 -25.35 -22.30
CA SER A 173 -0.74 -25.60 -21.99
C SER A 173 0.00 -24.31 -21.61
N GLY A 174 -0.45 -23.16 -22.11
CA GLY A 174 0.17 -21.85 -21.93
C GLY A 174 1.26 -21.48 -22.94
N PHE A 175 1.50 -22.31 -23.96
CA PHE A 175 2.55 -22.04 -24.97
C PHE A 175 1.99 -21.45 -26.28
N ASP A 176 0.82 -21.93 -26.71
CA ASP A 176 0.25 -21.62 -28.02
C ASP A 176 -0.98 -20.70 -27.94
N THR A 177 -1.32 -20.23 -26.75
CA THR A 177 -2.52 -19.45 -26.48
C THR A 177 -2.16 -18.10 -25.89
N LYS A 178 -3.06 -17.13 -26.06
CA LYS A 178 -2.96 -15.83 -25.40
C LYS A 178 -4.27 -15.58 -24.67
N THR A 179 -4.20 -15.12 -23.43
CA THR A 179 -5.38 -14.90 -22.59
C THR A 179 -5.31 -13.61 -21.80
N ILE A 180 -6.44 -12.94 -21.66
CA ILE A 180 -6.65 -11.84 -20.73
C ILE A 180 -7.71 -12.29 -19.73
N THR A 181 -7.32 -12.47 -18.46
CA THR A 181 -8.29 -12.73 -17.39
C THR A 181 -8.71 -11.43 -16.73
N LEU A 182 -10.00 -11.12 -16.79
CA LEU A 182 -10.60 -9.92 -16.19
C LEU A 182 -11.25 -10.29 -14.86
N SER A 183 -10.85 -9.64 -13.76
CA SER A 183 -11.43 -9.88 -12.44
C SER A 183 -11.57 -8.58 -11.65
N CYS A 184 -12.53 -8.56 -10.73
CA CYS A 184 -12.71 -7.47 -9.76
C CYS A 184 -12.59 -7.93 -8.29
N GLY A 185 -12.05 -9.13 -8.07
CA GLY A 185 -11.80 -9.66 -6.72
C GLY A 185 -11.86 -11.18 -6.60
N LYS A 186 -12.29 -11.89 -7.64
CA LYS A 186 -12.15 -13.36 -7.70
C LYS A 186 -10.75 -13.74 -8.12
N LEU A 187 -10.31 -14.92 -7.70
CA LEU A 187 -8.99 -15.47 -8.04
C LEU A 187 -7.80 -14.62 -7.52
N THR A 188 -8.06 -13.64 -6.65
CA THR A 188 -7.02 -12.87 -5.96
C THR A 188 -6.53 -13.57 -4.68
N THR A 189 -7.27 -14.57 -4.19
CA THR A 189 -6.95 -15.35 -2.99
C THR A 189 -7.09 -16.85 -3.25
N GLY A 190 -6.21 -17.65 -2.63
CA GLY A 190 -6.36 -19.12 -2.57
C GLY A 190 -6.20 -19.89 -3.89
N VAL A 191 -5.72 -19.26 -4.97
CA VAL A 191 -5.52 -19.92 -6.28
C VAL A 191 -4.14 -19.65 -6.87
N THR A 192 -3.67 -20.60 -7.65
CA THR A 192 -2.39 -20.55 -8.36
C THR A 192 -2.60 -20.80 -9.85
N VAL A 193 -2.17 -19.86 -10.67
CA VAL A 193 -2.11 -19.94 -12.14
C VAL A 193 -0.67 -19.62 -12.57
N PRO A 194 0.18 -20.65 -12.79
CA PRO A 194 1.59 -20.46 -13.14
C PRO A 194 1.84 -19.55 -14.34
N GLN A 195 0.98 -19.64 -15.35
CA GLN A 195 1.16 -18.97 -16.64
C GLN A 195 0.99 -17.44 -16.55
N TRP A 196 0.24 -16.92 -15.57
CA TRP A 196 0.09 -15.48 -15.41
C TRP A 196 1.43 -14.82 -15.13
N SER A 197 1.90 -14.04 -16.10
CA SER A 197 3.20 -13.39 -16.07
C SER A 197 3.13 -11.89 -15.83
N SER A 198 1.95 -11.31 -16.03
CA SER A 198 1.71 -9.88 -15.84
C SER A 198 0.35 -9.58 -15.23
N ILE A 199 0.29 -8.56 -14.39
CA ILE A 199 -0.95 -7.99 -13.84
C ILE A 199 -1.06 -6.52 -14.18
N LEU A 200 -2.25 -6.08 -14.62
CA LEU A 200 -2.60 -4.68 -14.79
C LEU A 200 -3.50 -4.26 -13.61
N MET A 201 -3.03 -3.29 -12.82
CA MET A 201 -3.77 -2.70 -11.70
C MET A 201 -4.67 -1.58 -12.22
N LEU A 202 -5.95 -1.89 -12.48
CA LEU A 202 -6.92 -0.98 -13.11
C LEU A 202 -8.00 -0.52 -12.12
N ARG A 203 -7.67 -0.48 -10.83
CA ARG A 203 -8.57 -0.06 -9.76
C ARG A 203 -7.82 0.54 -8.59
N ASN A 204 -8.52 1.40 -7.86
CA ASN A 204 -8.04 1.87 -6.57
C ASN A 204 -8.25 0.77 -5.50
N LEU A 205 -7.21 0.57 -4.70
CA LEU A 205 -7.12 -0.39 -3.61
C LEU A 205 -6.70 0.42 -2.39
N LYS A 206 -7.43 0.22 -1.30
CA LYS A 206 -7.31 1.05 -0.10
C LYS A 206 -6.22 0.56 0.86
N SER A 207 -5.78 -0.69 0.71
CA SER A 207 -4.82 -1.30 1.61
C SER A 207 -3.64 -1.90 0.83
N PRO A 208 -2.39 -1.70 1.30
CA PRO A 208 -1.21 -2.27 0.67
C PRO A 208 -1.25 -3.79 0.61
N GLU A 209 -1.84 -4.45 1.60
CA GLU A 209 -1.98 -5.91 1.64
C GLU A 209 -2.84 -6.41 0.49
N THR A 210 -3.94 -5.72 0.18
CA THR A 210 -4.82 -6.11 -0.93
C THR A 210 -4.13 -5.88 -2.28
N TYR A 211 -3.36 -4.80 -2.39
CA TYR A 211 -2.54 -4.50 -3.56
C TYR A 211 -1.51 -5.59 -3.83
N PHE A 212 -0.69 -5.89 -2.83
CA PHE A 212 0.35 -6.90 -2.96
C PHE A 212 -0.19 -8.32 -3.04
N GLN A 213 -1.30 -8.64 -2.37
CA GLN A 213 -1.95 -9.95 -2.51
C GLN A 213 -2.40 -10.23 -3.95
N ALA A 214 -2.92 -9.21 -4.64
CA ALA A 214 -3.24 -9.29 -6.06
C ALA A 214 -1.97 -9.35 -6.91
N ALA A 215 -0.97 -8.49 -6.63
CA ALA A 215 0.29 -8.46 -7.35
C ALA A 215 1.02 -9.82 -7.30
N PHE A 216 1.08 -10.45 -6.14
CA PHE A 216 1.72 -11.76 -5.95
C PHE A 216 1.02 -12.91 -6.68
N ARG A 217 -0.17 -12.71 -7.26
CA ARG A 217 -0.80 -13.75 -8.11
C ARG A 217 0.07 -14.10 -9.32
N VAL A 218 0.83 -13.14 -9.86
CA VAL A 218 1.70 -13.37 -11.02
C VAL A 218 3.09 -13.88 -10.63
N GLN A 219 3.38 -13.97 -9.33
CA GLN A 219 4.66 -14.44 -8.79
C GLN A 219 4.76 -15.97 -8.69
N SER A 220 3.70 -16.71 -9.04
CA SER A 220 3.72 -18.18 -8.96
C SER A 220 4.74 -18.79 -9.94
N PRO A 221 5.63 -19.72 -9.54
CA PRO A 221 6.59 -20.35 -10.46
C PRO A 221 5.95 -21.00 -11.68
N TRP A 222 6.56 -20.83 -12.85
CA TRP A 222 6.23 -21.58 -14.05
C TRP A 222 7.49 -22.25 -14.58
N VAL A 223 7.59 -23.56 -14.34
CA VAL A 223 8.77 -24.38 -14.61
C VAL A 223 8.35 -25.69 -15.27
N ILE A 224 9.16 -26.18 -16.21
CA ILE A 224 9.07 -27.55 -16.74
C ILE A 224 10.11 -28.39 -16.00
N LYS A 225 9.68 -29.52 -15.43
CA LYS A 225 10.60 -30.50 -14.82
C LYS A 225 11.02 -31.51 -15.88
N ASN A 226 12.30 -31.85 -15.89
CA ASN A 226 12.90 -32.79 -16.82
C ASN A 226 12.57 -32.48 -18.30
N PRO A 227 12.94 -31.30 -18.82
CA PRO A 227 12.51 -30.84 -20.15
C PRO A 227 12.99 -31.75 -21.29
N ASN A 228 14.15 -32.40 -21.15
CA ASN A 228 14.77 -33.26 -22.16
C ASN A 228 14.56 -34.76 -21.90
N GLY A 229 13.97 -35.15 -20.75
CA GLY A 229 13.69 -36.53 -20.39
C GLY A 229 14.86 -37.31 -19.76
N ASP A 230 16.07 -36.76 -19.82
CA ASP A 230 17.35 -37.40 -19.45
C ASP A 230 17.83 -37.06 -18.03
N ASP A 231 17.47 -35.88 -17.49
CA ASP A 231 17.81 -35.45 -16.14
C ASP A 231 16.55 -35.10 -15.32
N PRO A 232 16.14 -35.97 -14.37
CA PRO A 232 14.98 -35.70 -13.51
C PRO A 232 15.16 -34.48 -12.60
N ASN A 233 16.39 -33.99 -12.44
CA ASN A 233 16.71 -32.78 -11.68
C ASN A 233 16.88 -31.54 -12.55
N ALA A 234 16.79 -31.64 -13.88
CA ALA A 234 16.79 -30.48 -14.75
C ALA A 234 15.43 -29.78 -14.68
N GLU A 235 15.45 -28.45 -14.62
CA GLU A 235 14.25 -27.61 -14.70
C GLU A 235 14.49 -26.51 -15.72
N ASP A 236 13.50 -26.29 -16.60
CA ASP A 236 13.45 -25.14 -17.48
C ASP A 236 12.52 -24.08 -16.89
N ILE A 237 13.03 -22.87 -16.70
CA ILE A 237 12.33 -21.78 -16.03
C ILE A 237 11.70 -20.87 -17.08
N LEU A 238 10.41 -21.06 -17.30
CA LEU A 238 9.65 -20.33 -18.31
C LEU A 238 9.33 -18.90 -17.87
N LYS A 239 9.25 -18.67 -16.55
CA LYS A 239 8.97 -17.35 -15.98
C LYS A 239 10.04 -16.95 -14.97
N PRO A 240 11.16 -16.36 -15.41
CA PRO A 240 12.19 -15.84 -14.52
C PRO A 240 11.80 -14.50 -13.87
N ILE A 241 10.90 -13.74 -14.51
CA ILE A 241 10.46 -12.39 -14.11
C ILE A 241 8.94 -12.29 -14.33
N CYS A 242 8.25 -11.49 -13.51
CA CYS A 242 6.86 -11.11 -13.74
C CYS A 242 6.63 -9.61 -13.49
N PHE A 243 5.55 -9.07 -14.05
CA PHE A 243 5.33 -7.62 -14.13
C PHE A 243 4.03 -7.18 -13.47
N VAL A 244 4.10 -6.06 -12.75
CA VAL A 244 2.95 -5.31 -12.25
C VAL A 244 2.92 -3.99 -13.00
N PHE A 245 1.84 -3.72 -13.71
CA PHE A 245 1.62 -2.47 -14.43
C PHE A 245 0.57 -1.64 -13.68
N ASP A 246 0.92 -0.42 -13.29
CA ASP A 246 0.01 0.51 -12.62
C ASP A 246 -0.02 1.86 -13.34
N PHE A 247 -1.19 2.48 -13.45
CA PHE A 247 -1.41 3.71 -14.22
C PHE A 247 -1.70 4.92 -13.32
N ALA A 248 -1.42 4.80 -12.02
CA ALA A 248 -1.49 5.87 -11.05
C ALA A 248 -0.19 5.89 -10.20
N PRO A 249 0.89 6.55 -10.67
CA PRO A 249 2.22 6.51 -10.05
C PRO A 249 2.24 6.86 -8.57
N THR A 250 1.69 8.02 -8.20
CA THR A 250 1.64 8.48 -6.80
C THR A 250 1.02 7.42 -5.88
N ARG A 251 -0.12 6.86 -6.31
CA ARG A 251 -0.83 5.81 -5.58
C ARG A 251 -0.02 4.52 -5.51
N ALA A 252 0.56 4.06 -6.63
CA ALA A 252 1.33 2.83 -6.69
C ALA A 252 2.56 2.89 -5.76
N LEU A 253 3.30 4.00 -5.83
CA LEU A 253 4.48 4.23 -5.00
C LEU A 253 4.12 4.35 -3.52
N ARG A 254 2.96 4.93 -3.20
CA ARG A 254 2.43 4.93 -1.84
C ARG A 254 2.11 3.54 -1.33
N GLN A 255 1.51 2.66 -2.15
CA GLN A 255 1.28 1.26 -1.75
C GLN A 255 2.61 0.54 -1.48
N VAL A 256 3.64 0.77 -2.31
CA VAL A 256 5.00 0.21 -2.10
C VAL A 256 5.61 0.72 -0.80
N SER A 257 5.53 2.02 -0.53
CA SER A 257 6.05 2.64 0.69
C SER A 257 5.38 2.10 1.94
N GLU A 258 4.04 2.15 1.99
CA GLU A 258 3.27 1.70 3.16
C GLU A 258 3.47 0.19 3.43
N TYR A 259 3.54 -0.63 2.37
CA TYR A 259 3.82 -2.05 2.52
C TYR A 259 5.24 -2.33 3.01
N GLY A 260 6.25 -1.67 2.44
CA GLY A 260 7.65 -1.84 2.85
C GLY A 260 7.87 -1.49 4.32
N MET A 261 7.25 -0.40 4.77
CA MET A 261 7.25 0.00 6.19
C MET A 261 6.51 -1.01 7.08
N GLY A 262 5.39 -1.57 6.60
CA GLY A 262 4.63 -2.60 7.32
C GLY A 262 5.36 -3.94 7.47
N LEU A 263 6.25 -4.29 6.53
CA LEU A 263 7.10 -5.49 6.62
C LEU A 263 8.20 -5.38 7.68
N SER A 264 8.64 -4.16 8.00
CA SER A 264 9.74 -3.90 8.92
C SER A 264 9.30 -2.97 10.07
N PRO A 265 8.37 -3.39 10.95
CA PRO A 265 7.82 -2.53 12.00
C PRO A 265 8.87 -2.05 13.02
N ASN A 266 9.96 -2.80 13.18
CA ASN A 266 11.07 -2.45 14.07
C ASN A 266 12.15 -1.58 13.41
N GLU A 267 12.04 -1.28 12.11
CA GLU A 267 13.00 -0.42 11.42
C GLU A 267 12.67 1.05 11.72
N SER A 268 13.62 1.73 12.34
CA SER A 268 13.47 3.14 12.76
C SER A 268 13.46 4.12 11.59
N ASN A 269 14.09 3.77 10.47
CA ASN A 269 14.14 4.61 9.27
C ASN A 269 13.23 4.06 8.16
N PRO A 270 12.11 4.74 7.83
CA PRO A 270 11.20 4.33 6.77
C PRO A 270 11.89 4.05 5.41
N GLU A 271 12.94 4.80 5.07
CA GLU A 271 13.67 4.59 3.83
C GLU A 271 14.42 3.27 3.80
N ASN A 272 15.01 2.84 4.92
CA ASN A 272 15.65 1.52 5.01
C ASN A 272 14.62 0.39 4.83
N ALA A 273 13.44 0.54 5.44
CA ALA A 273 12.35 -0.43 5.32
C ALA A 273 11.88 -0.56 3.85
N VAL A 274 11.70 0.58 3.16
CA VAL A 274 11.33 0.59 1.74
C VAL A 274 12.47 0.07 0.87
N LYS A 275 13.72 0.38 1.19
CA LYS A 275 14.91 -0.06 0.45
C LYS A 275 15.05 -1.58 0.40
N ASP A 276 14.77 -2.29 1.49
CA ASP A 276 14.83 -3.76 1.49
C ASP A 276 13.82 -4.35 0.48
N LEU A 277 12.58 -3.84 0.48
CA LEU A 277 11.56 -4.27 -0.49
C LEU A 277 11.96 -3.95 -1.94
N VAL A 278 12.39 -2.72 -2.20
CA VAL A 278 12.70 -2.22 -3.57
C VAL A 278 13.96 -2.86 -4.13
N SER A 279 14.87 -3.34 -3.28
CA SER A 279 16.04 -4.12 -3.70
C SER A 279 15.62 -5.41 -4.43
N PHE A 280 14.47 -6.00 -4.08
CA PHE A 280 13.92 -7.21 -4.70
C PHE A 280 12.73 -6.96 -5.62
N LEU A 281 12.08 -5.79 -5.51
CA LEU A 281 11.00 -5.33 -6.38
C LEU A 281 11.43 -4.01 -7.04
N PRO A 282 12.22 -4.05 -8.14
CA PRO A 282 12.57 -2.85 -8.87
C PRO A 282 11.32 -2.11 -9.34
N VAL A 283 11.27 -0.82 -9.05
CA VAL A 283 10.19 0.07 -9.45
C VAL A 283 10.68 1.00 -10.54
N LEU A 284 10.01 1.00 -11.68
CA LEU A 284 10.26 1.93 -12.77
C LEU A 284 9.04 2.84 -12.95
N ALA A 285 9.28 4.15 -13.00
CA ALA A 285 8.24 5.15 -13.21
C ALA A 285 8.47 5.88 -14.54
N TYR A 286 7.39 5.98 -15.32
CA TYR A 286 7.31 6.80 -16.51
C TYR A 286 6.60 8.11 -16.17
N ASP A 287 7.31 9.22 -16.32
CA ASP A 287 6.89 10.59 -15.98
C ASP A 287 6.22 11.36 -17.15
N GLY A 288 5.93 10.66 -18.25
CA GLY A 288 5.47 11.27 -19.50
C GLY A 288 6.58 11.46 -20.53
N ALA A 289 7.86 11.47 -20.12
CA ALA A 289 8.99 11.62 -21.02
C ALA A 289 9.92 10.39 -21.01
N ASN A 290 10.34 9.93 -19.83
CA ASN A 290 11.34 8.88 -19.67
C ASN A 290 10.92 7.83 -18.64
N MET A 291 11.33 6.57 -18.88
CA MET A 291 11.18 5.50 -17.89
C MET A 291 12.45 5.44 -17.03
N THR A 292 12.32 5.72 -15.74
CA THR A 292 13.44 5.74 -14.80
C THR A 292 13.21 4.76 -13.65
N GLN A 293 14.28 4.14 -13.16
CA GLN A 293 14.20 3.35 -11.93
C GLN A 293 14.19 4.29 -10.73
N ILE A 294 13.21 4.15 -9.85
CA ILE A 294 13.07 4.98 -8.66
C ILE A 294 13.65 4.23 -7.46
N ASP A 295 14.49 4.90 -6.69
CA ASP A 295 15.06 4.36 -5.46
C ASP A 295 14.10 4.57 -4.27
N ALA A 296 14.47 4.04 -3.10
CA ALA A 296 13.63 4.15 -1.90
C ALA A 296 13.34 5.60 -1.50
N GLY A 297 14.33 6.49 -1.68
CA GLY A 297 14.19 7.92 -1.43
C GLY A 297 13.13 8.55 -2.35
N GLY A 298 13.26 8.35 -3.66
CA GLY A 298 12.32 8.86 -4.65
C GLY A 298 10.91 8.27 -4.51
N ILE A 299 10.77 7.00 -4.11
CA ILE A 299 9.47 6.38 -3.83
C ILE A 299 8.78 7.11 -2.68
N LEU A 300 9.51 7.41 -1.60
CA LEU A 300 8.98 8.16 -0.47
C LEU A 300 8.65 9.61 -0.84
N ASP A 301 9.46 10.25 -1.70
CA ASP A 301 9.20 11.62 -2.16
C ASP A 301 7.91 11.69 -2.96
N ILE A 302 7.76 10.83 -3.96
CA ILE A 302 6.59 10.82 -4.83
C ILE A 302 5.34 10.36 -4.07
N ALA A 303 5.46 9.35 -3.21
CA ALA A 303 4.34 8.90 -2.36
C ALA A 303 3.82 10.02 -1.44
N MET A 304 4.64 11.03 -1.14
CA MET A 304 4.29 12.17 -0.30
C MET A 304 4.02 13.45 -1.07
N ALA A 305 4.41 13.55 -2.34
CA ALA A 305 4.26 14.74 -3.18
C ALA A 305 2.79 15.20 -3.36
N GLY A 306 1.80 14.33 -3.16
CA GLY A 306 0.37 14.69 -3.14
C GLY A 306 -0.20 15.04 -1.75
N THR A 307 0.58 14.86 -0.68
CA THR A 307 0.09 15.06 0.69
C THR A 307 0.16 16.54 1.06
N SER A 308 -0.99 17.23 1.02
CA SER A 308 -1.08 18.61 1.49
C SER A 308 -0.77 18.75 2.98
N ALA A 309 -0.38 19.95 3.43
CA ALA A 309 -0.23 20.26 4.84
C ALA A 309 -1.49 19.91 5.67
N THR A 310 -2.69 20.08 5.10
CA THR A 310 -3.96 19.69 5.73
C THR A 310 -4.07 18.18 5.95
N LEU A 311 -3.54 17.37 5.04
CA LEU A 311 -3.55 15.91 5.13
C LEU A 311 -2.55 15.40 6.16
N LEU A 312 -1.37 16.03 6.23
CA LEU A 312 -0.41 15.78 7.29
C LEU A 312 -0.99 16.11 8.66
N ALA A 313 -1.70 17.23 8.78
CA ALA A 313 -2.40 17.58 10.02
C ALA A 313 -3.45 16.52 10.41
N ARG A 314 -4.25 16.02 9.45
CA ARG A 314 -5.22 14.93 9.69
C ARG A 314 -4.56 13.63 10.17
N LYS A 315 -3.33 13.32 9.77
CA LYS A 315 -2.61 12.15 10.31
C LYS A 315 -2.43 12.24 11.82
N TRP A 316 -2.21 13.44 12.37
CA TRP A 316 -2.08 13.71 13.80
C TRP A 316 -3.40 13.67 14.57
N GLU A 317 -4.53 13.64 13.87
CA GLU A 317 -5.87 13.42 14.41
C GLU A 317 -6.29 11.94 14.39
N SER A 318 -5.44 11.05 13.87
CA SER A 318 -5.79 9.64 13.68
C SER A 318 -5.93 8.89 15.01
N ALA A 319 -7.02 8.13 15.10
CA ALA A 319 -7.29 7.21 16.19
C ALA A 319 -6.21 6.11 16.34
N LEU A 320 -5.44 5.83 15.29
CA LEU A 320 -4.36 4.82 15.30
C LEU A 320 -3.10 5.27 16.06
N LEU A 321 -2.98 6.56 16.36
CA LEU A 321 -1.84 7.10 17.12
C LEU A 321 -1.90 6.73 18.61
N VAL A 322 -3.07 6.30 19.10
CA VAL A 322 -3.32 6.06 20.52
C VAL A 322 -3.98 4.71 20.72
N ASN A 323 -3.50 3.95 21.70
CA ASN A 323 -4.10 2.67 22.08
C ASN A 323 -4.95 2.85 23.34
N VAL A 324 -6.23 2.50 23.22
CA VAL A 324 -7.22 2.56 24.31
C VAL A 324 -7.89 1.20 24.51
N ASP A 325 -7.19 0.12 24.17
CA ASP A 325 -7.63 -1.25 24.49
C ASP A 325 -7.61 -1.50 26.00
N ASN A 326 -8.27 -2.57 26.44
CA ASN A 326 -8.41 -2.86 27.87
C ASN A 326 -7.08 -3.13 28.56
N ASP A 327 -6.14 -3.80 27.90
CA ASP A 327 -4.88 -4.18 28.52
C ASP A 327 -3.98 -2.96 28.69
N THR A 328 -4.03 -2.03 27.74
CA THR A 328 -3.34 -0.73 27.82
C THR A 328 -3.97 0.15 28.90
N LEU A 329 -5.30 0.28 28.92
CA LEU A 329 -6.00 1.08 29.93
C LEU A 329 -5.80 0.53 31.35
N ARG A 330 -5.77 -0.80 31.52
CA ARG A 330 -5.46 -1.44 32.80
C ARG A 330 -4.04 -1.15 33.26
N ARG A 331 -3.05 -1.25 32.36
CA ARG A 331 -1.66 -0.87 32.66
C ARG A 331 -1.50 0.58 33.10
N VAL A 332 -2.31 1.50 32.55
CA VAL A 332 -2.36 2.90 33.00
C VAL A 332 -3.00 2.99 34.39
N PHE A 333 -4.16 2.34 34.59
CA PHE A 333 -4.90 2.36 35.86
C PHE A 333 -4.07 1.82 37.04
N ASP A 334 -3.34 0.73 36.82
CA ASP A 334 -2.53 0.06 37.85
C ASP A 334 -1.23 0.83 38.18
N ASN A 335 -0.91 1.90 37.43
CA ASN A 335 0.29 2.71 37.63
C ASN A 335 -0.08 4.13 38.09
N PRO A 336 0.14 4.49 39.37
CA PRO A 336 -0.21 5.80 39.92
C PRO A 336 0.47 6.97 39.20
N GLU A 337 1.72 6.80 38.75
CA GLU A 337 2.43 7.84 37.99
C GLU A 337 1.79 8.05 36.61
N ALA A 338 1.36 6.98 35.95
CA ALA A 338 0.70 7.05 34.64
C ALA A 338 -0.71 7.66 34.76
N MET A 339 -1.46 7.33 35.81
CA MET A 339 -2.75 7.96 36.10
C MET A 339 -2.59 9.48 36.31
N ALA A 340 -1.61 9.88 37.14
CA ALA A 340 -1.32 11.29 37.35
C ALA A 340 -0.89 12.00 36.06
N ALA A 341 -0.16 11.31 35.16
CA ALA A 341 0.21 11.85 33.86
C ALA A 341 -1.01 12.08 32.96
N VAL A 342 -1.88 11.07 32.78
CA VAL A 342 -3.07 11.24 31.91
C VAL A 342 -4.02 12.31 32.43
N GLU A 343 -4.12 12.49 33.75
CA GLU A 343 -4.95 13.54 34.37
C GLU A 343 -4.46 14.97 34.11
N ARG A 344 -3.17 15.15 33.77
CA ARG A 344 -2.61 16.44 33.36
C ARG A 344 -2.90 16.78 31.90
N ILE A 345 -3.32 15.81 31.09
CA ILE A 345 -3.67 16.06 29.68
C ILE A 345 -4.85 17.02 29.61
N GLU A 346 -4.76 17.98 28.69
CA GLU A 346 -5.78 19.02 28.59
C GLU A 346 -7.17 18.46 28.35
N GLY A 347 -8.13 18.94 29.15
CA GLY A 347 -9.52 18.52 29.07
C GLY A 347 -9.78 17.10 29.57
N TRP A 348 -8.81 16.41 30.18
CA TRP A 348 -9.03 15.12 30.82
C TRP A 348 -10.03 15.21 31.98
N ARG A 349 -9.93 16.28 32.78
CA ARG A 349 -10.85 16.56 33.90
C ARG A 349 -12.33 16.58 33.50
N SER A 350 -12.64 16.86 32.22
CA SER A 350 -14.03 16.84 31.74
C SER A 350 -14.61 15.43 31.59
N LEU A 351 -13.80 14.39 31.69
CA LEU A 351 -14.23 12.99 31.58
C LEU A 351 -14.80 12.43 32.88
N GLY A 352 -14.58 13.12 34.00
CA GLY A 352 -14.94 12.69 35.34
C GLY A 352 -13.92 11.72 35.95
N ASP A 353 -13.91 11.69 37.27
CA ASP A 353 -13.07 10.79 38.04
C ASP A 353 -13.50 9.33 37.77
N ASN A 354 -12.55 8.41 37.65
CA ASN A 354 -12.77 6.97 37.43
C ASN A 354 -13.28 6.58 36.02
N ILE A 355 -13.05 7.42 34.99
CA ILE A 355 -13.42 7.08 33.60
C ILE A 355 -12.78 5.76 33.13
N ILE A 356 -11.49 5.56 33.40
CA ILE A 356 -10.74 4.35 33.02
C ILE A 356 -11.28 3.13 33.76
N GLU A 357 -11.44 3.24 35.08
CA GLU A 357 -12.01 2.19 35.92
C GLU A 357 -13.40 1.76 35.42
N THR A 358 -14.24 2.73 35.07
CA THR A 358 -15.58 2.46 34.54
C THR A 358 -15.53 1.70 33.22
N ILE A 359 -14.60 2.04 32.32
CA ILE A 359 -14.41 1.33 31.06
C ILE A 359 -13.99 -0.13 31.32
N ILE A 360 -13.03 -0.34 32.23
CA ILE A 360 -12.53 -1.68 32.58
C ILE A 360 -13.66 -2.51 33.19
N ASN A 361 -14.33 -2.02 34.23
CA ASN A 361 -15.40 -2.72 34.95
C ASN A 361 -16.56 -3.10 34.02
N LYS A 362 -17.00 -2.18 33.14
CA LYS A 362 -18.06 -2.46 32.18
C LYS A 362 -17.63 -3.44 31.09
N SER A 363 -16.39 -3.33 30.62
CA SER A 363 -15.87 -4.29 29.63
C SER A 363 -15.75 -5.71 30.20
N GLU A 364 -15.44 -5.87 31.47
CA GLU A 364 -15.40 -7.19 32.12
C GLU A 364 -16.81 -7.77 32.28
N LYS A 365 -17.78 -6.98 32.73
CA LYS A 365 -19.19 -7.39 32.76
C LYS A 365 -19.70 -7.88 31.40
N VAL A 366 -19.35 -7.17 30.32
CA VAL A 366 -19.68 -7.58 28.95
C VAL A 366 -19.00 -8.89 28.58
N LYS A 367 -17.73 -9.08 28.96
CA LYS A 367 -16.99 -10.33 28.71
C LYS A 367 -17.64 -11.51 29.43
N ASP A 368 -18.05 -11.33 30.68
CA ASP A 368 -18.72 -12.37 31.47
C ASP A 368 -20.10 -12.74 30.90
N LEU A 369 -20.89 -11.73 30.50
CA LEU A 369 -22.18 -11.96 29.82
C LEU A 369 -22.00 -12.70 28.49
N LYS A 370 -20.96 -12.36 27.71
CA LYS A 370 -20.62 -13.08 26.47
C LYS A 370 -20.17 -14.52 26.71
N ASN A 371 -19.46 -14.77 27.80
CA ASN A 371 -19.08 -16.13 28.17
C ASN A 371 -20.31 -16.96 28.56
N LYS A 372 -21.21 -16.40 29.38
CA LYS A 372 -22.50 -17.04 29.70
C LYS A 372 -23.35 -17.34 28.46
N ALA A 373 -23.29 -16.48 27.45
CA ALA A 373 -23.96 -16.68 26.17
C ALA A 373 -23.46 -17.88 25.35
N LYS A 374 -22.26 -18.41 25.65
CA LYS A 374 -21.74 -19.63 25.03
C LYS A 374 -22.33 -20.90 25.64
N ASP A 375 -22.67 -20.84 26.92
CA ASP A 375 -23.17 -21.99 27.68
C ASP A 375 -24.71 -22.04 27.72
N ARG A 376 -25.38 -20.89 27.59
CA ARG A 376 -26.85 -20.79 27.51
C ARG A 376 -27.31 -19.58 26.72
N ASP A 377 -28.56 -19.63 26.24
CA ASP A 377 -29.21 -18.46 25.67
C ASP A 377 -29.38 -17.34 26.71
N LEU A 378 -29.02 -16.12 26.31
CA LEU A 378 -29.23 -14.93 27.11
C LEU A 378 -30.70 -14.53 27.13
N THR A 379 -31.20 -14.15 28.30
CA THR A 379 -32.55 -13.61 28.46
C THR A 379 -32.69 -12.25 27.75
N SER A 380 -33.92 -11.84 27.42
CA SER A 380 -34.19 -10.53 26.81
C SER A 380 -33.68 -9.36 27.65
N LYS A 381 -33.63 -9.50 28.98
CA LYS A 381 -33.07 -8.51 29.91
C LYS A 381 -31.55 -8.45 29.80
N GLU A 382 -30.87 -9.61 29.82
CA GLU A 382 -29.41 -9.72 29.66
C GLU A 382 -28.94 -9.24 28.28
N LYS A 383 -29.70 -9.48 27.21
CA LYS A 383 -29.39 -8.96 25.87
C LYS A 383 -29.47 -7.42 25.81
N LYS A 384 -30.49 -6.83 26.47
CA LYS A 384 -30.62 -5.37 26.58
C LYS A 384 -29.48 -4.78 27.42
N GLU A 385 -29.16 -5.40 28.53
CA GLU A 385 -28.06 -4.99 29.41
C GLU A 385 -26.70 -5.08 28.70
N LEU A 386 -26.42 -6.19 28.03
CA LEU A 386 -25.22 -6.37 27.21
C LEU A 386 -25.07 -5.25 26.17
N THR A 387 -26.15 -4.92 25.47
CA THR A 387 -26.15 -3.86 24.44
C THR A 387 -25.93 -2.47 25.05
N ALA A 388 -26.56 -2.19 26.19
CA ALA A 388 -26.43 -0.90 26.88
C ALA A 388 -25.01 -0.71 27.44
N GLU A 389 -24.48 -1.72 28.13
CA GLU A 389 -23.12 -1.73 28.68
C GLU A 389 -22.07 -1.63 27.57
N GLU A 390 -22.24 -2.37 26.46
CA GLU A 390 -21.37 -2.25 25.29
C GLU A 390 -21.34 -0.85 24.70
N LYS A 391 -22.51 -0.23 24.55
CA LYS A 391 -22.62 1.13 24.02
C LYS A 391 -21.92 2.13 24.94
N GLU A 392 -22.10 1.98 26.25
CA GLU A 392 -21.54 2.92 27.21
C GLU A 392 -20.01 2.86 27.30
N TYR A 393 -19.42 1.66 27.45
CA TYR A 393 -17.96 1.58 27.56
C TYR A 393 -17.28 1.98 26.24
N LYS A 394 -17.87 1.66 25.08
CA LYS A 394 -17.36 2.11 23.77
C LYS A 394 -17.41 3.63 23.64
N SER A 395 -18.49 4.27 24.09
CA SER A 395 -18.64 5.73 24.12
C SER A 395 -17.58 6.39 25.01
N LYS A 396 -17.42 5.89 26.25
CA LYS A 396 -16.41 6.39 27.19
C LYS A 396 -14.99 6.20 26.66
N ARG A 397 -14.70 5.04 26.06
CA ARG A 397 -13.41 4.78 25.40
C ARG A 397 -13.12 5.77 24.27
N LYS A 398 -14.13 6.09 23.45
CA LYS A 398 -13.99 7.10 22.39
C LYS A 398 -13.63 8.47 22.97
N LEU A 399 -14.26 8.89 24.07
CA LEU A 399 -13.93 10.15 24.73
C LEU A 399 -12.49 10.17 25.27
N VAL A 400 -12.03 9.08 25.89
CA VAL A 400 -10.63 8.93 26.31
C VAL A 400 -9.69 9.03 25.10
N GLN A 401 -10.03 8.34 24.01
CA GLN A 401 -9.27 8.37 22.77
C GLN A 401 -9.15 9.79 22.21
N GLU A 402 -10.25 10.54 22.15
CA GLU A 402 -10.28 11.94 21.69
C GLU A 402 -9.37 12.84 22.53
N LYS A 403 -9.28 12.67 23.86
CA LYS A 403 -8.37 13.45 24.70
C LYS A 403 -6.90 13.11 24.44
N LEU A 404 -6.57 11.83 24.25
CA LEU A 404 -5.21 11.41 23.90
C LEU A 404 -4.80 11.88 22.50
N ILE A 405 -5.73 11.89 21.53
CA ILE A 405 -5.49 12.46 20.19
C ILE A 405 -5.24 13.96 20.29
N LYS A 406 -6.00 14.70 21.11
CA LYS A 406 -5.75 16.14 21.30
C LYS A 406 -4.33 16.44 21.80
N PHE A 407 -3.76 15.59 22.64
CA PHE A 407 -2.34 15.67 22.97
C PHE A 407 -1.48 15.47 21.71
N ALA A 408 -1.74 14.42 20.92
CA ALA A 408 -0.97 14.11 19.72
C ALA A 408 -0.98 15.25 18.69
N THR A 409 -2.11 15.96 18.53
CA THR A 409 -2.23 17.12 17.62
C THR A 409 -1.33 18.31 17.97
N ARG A 410 -0.73 18.35 19.16
CA ARG A 410 0.22 19.41 19.56
C ARG A 410 1.65 19.11 19.12
N ILE A 411 1.97 17.84 18.85
CA ILE A 411 3.31 17.41 18.50
C ILE A 411 3.85 18.11 17.23
N PRO A 412 3.07 18.31 16.16
CA PRO A 412 3.55 19.02 14.97
C PRO A 412 4.07 20.43 15.24
N ALA A 413 3.50 21.15 16.22
CA ALA A 413 3.95 22.51 16.54
C ALA A 413 5.41 22.54 16.99
N PHE A 414 5.86 21.49 17.67
CA PHE A 414 7.25 21.34 18.09
C PHE A 414 8.20 21.08 16.92
N MET A 415 7.74 20.41 15.87
CA MET A 415 8.55 20.14 14.69
C MET A 415 8.91 21.40 13.89
N TYR A 416 8.06 22.43 13.95
CA TYR A 416 8.35 23.75 13.37
C TYR A 416 9.28 24.61 14.23
N LEU A 417 9.51 24.22 15.49
CA LEU A 417 10.31 24.98 16.45
C LEU A 417 11.74 24.44 16.57
N THR A 418 12.10 23.41 15.79
CA THR A 418 13.41 22.76 15.81
C THR A 418 14.13 22.78 14.48
N ASP A 419 15.35 23.34 14.51
CA ASP A 419 16.28 23.35 13.38
C ASP A 419 17.12 22.06 13.27
N PHE A 420 17.00 21.11 14.22
CA PHE A 420 17.80 19.88 14.24
C PHE A 420 17.10 18.70 13.56
N ARG A 421 17.87 17.77 12.98
CA ARG A 421 17.34 16.55 12.36
C ARG A 421 16.67 15.65 13.41
N GLU A 422 15.35 15.72 13.52
CA GLU A 422 14.54 14.78 14.29
C GLU A 422 13.92 13.75 13.35
N ASN A 423 14.38 12.51 13.43
CA ASN A 423 13.83 11.40 12.66
C ASN A 423 12.76 10.64 13.44
N THR A 424 12.66 10.91 14.74
CA THR A 424 11.77 10.22 15.66
C THR A 424 11.03 11.20 16.54
N LEU A 425 9.88 10.77 17.05
CA LEU A 425 9.12 11.49 18.06
C LEU A 425 9.96 11.81 19.31
N GLN A 426 10.89 10.91 19.66
CA GLN A 426 11.78 11.12 20.79
C GLN A 426 12.74 12.27 20.54
N ASP A 427 13.30 12.38 19.33
CA ASP A 427 14.15 13.51 18.97
C ASP A 427 13.36 14.83 19.09
N VAL A 428 12.11 14.87 18.60
CA VAL A 428 11.25 16.09 18.64
C VAL A 428 11.07 16.54 20.09
N ILE A 429 10.87 15.61 21.00
CA ILE A 429 10.56 15.91 22.40
C ILE A 429 11.82 16.19 23.24
N THR A 430 12.95 15.56 22.92
CA THR A 430 14.16 15.64 23.75
C THR A 430 15.13 16.75 23.34
N LYS A 431 15.09 17.21 22.08
CA LYS A 431 15.93 18.31 21.60
C LYS A 431 15.33 19.69 21.87
N LEU A 432 14.02 19.77 22.06
CA LEU A 432 13.34 20.99 22.52
C LEU A 432 13.48 21.19 24.02
N GLU A 433 13.40 22.45 24.43
CA GLU A 433 13.35 22.84 25.84
C GLU A 433 12.22 22.07 26.57
N PRO A 434 12.55 21.21 27.56
CA PRO A 434 11.56 20.39 28.27
C PRO A 434 10.45 21.21 28.94
N GLU A 435 10.73 22.47 29.26
CA GLU A 435 9.76 23.41 29.83
C GLU A 435 8.69 23.83 28.83
N LEU A 436 9.06 24.04 27.56
CA LEU A 436 8.10 24.34 26.50
C LEU A 436 7.19 23.13 26.24
N PHE A 437 7.77 21.93 26.22
CA PHE A 437 7.00 20.68 26.08
C PHE A 437 5.96 20.53 27.19
N LEU A 438 6.36 20.76 28.44
CA LEU A 438 5.45 20.75 29.59
C LEU A 438 4.36 21.81 29.48
N THR A 439 4.71 23.03 29.08
CA THR A 439 3.77 24.15 28.98
C THR A 439 2.68 23.90 27.92
N VAL A 440 3.07 23.41 26.75
CA VAL A 440 2.14 23.18 25.64
C VAL A 440 1.33 21.90 25.83
N THR A 441 1.90 20.85 26.42
CA THR A 441 1.23 19.53 26.48
C THR A 441 0.66 19.16 27.85
N GLY A 442 1.12 19.81 28.92
CA GLY A 442 0.84 19.44 30.31
C GLY A 442 1.65 18.24 30.81
N LEU A 443 2.50 17.62 29.98
CA LEU A 443 3.31 16.45 30.33
C LEU A 443 4.80 16.78 30.35
N THR A 444 5.52 16.22 31.31
CA THR A 444 6.98 16.20 31.25
C THR A 444 7.47 15.15 30.25
N VAL A 445 8.72 15.27 29.80
CA VAL A 445 9.36 14.25 28.95
C VAL A 445 9.33 12.86 29.63
N LYS A 446 9.49 12.81 30.96
CA LYS A 446 9.40 11.58 31.75
C LYS A 446 7.99 10.98 31.72
N ASP A 447 6.95 11.81 31.89
CA ASP A 447 5.54 11.37 31.82
C ASP A 447 5.24 10.79 30.43
N PHE A 448 5.69 11.47 29.38
CA PHE A 448 5.49 11.00 28.01
C PHE A 448 6.17 9.65 27.75
N HIS A 449 7.43 9.49 28.15
CA HIS A 449 8.14 8.21 28.05
C HIS A 449 7.45 7.08 28.81
N LEU A 450 6.87 7.37 29.97
CA LEU A 450 6.08 6.39 30.73
C LEU A 450 4.86 5.95 29.93
N LEU A 451 4.09 6.88 29.35
CA LEU A 451 2.90 6.57 28.56
C LEU A 451 3.24 5.80 27.27
N VAL A 452 4.36 6.12 26.62
CA VAL A 452 4.90 5.34 25.50
C VAL A 452 5.24 3.91 25.93
N ARG A 453 5.93 3.73 27.07
CA ARG A 453 6.30 2.41 27.59
C ARG A 453 5.07 1.55 27.92
N LEU A 454 4.01 2.19 28.41
CA LEU A 454 2.72 1.53 28.66
C LEU A 454 1.91 1.27 27.38
N LYS A 455 2.43 1.65 26.22
CA LYS A 455 1.83 1.54 24.88
C LYS A 455 0.60 2.41 24.67
N VAL A 456 0.40 3.48 25.46
CA VAL A 456 -0.70 4.43 25.26
C VAL A 456 -0.58 5.15 23.93
N PHE A 457 0.64 5.52 23.56
CA PHE A 457 0.97 6.14 22.28
C PHE A 457 1.63 5.13 21.34
N ASN A 458 1.16 5.06 20.10
CA ASN A 458 1.72 4.21 19.06
C ASN A 458 2.91 4.92 18.41
N THR A 459 4.11 4.66 18.94
CA THR A 459 5.35 5.29 18.48
C THR A 459 5.67 5.01 17.02
N GLU A 460 5.32 3.83 16.50
CA GLU A 460 5.53 3.52 15.09
C GLU A 460 4.72 4.48 14.21
N GLN A 461 3.41 4.57 14.45
CA GLN A 461 2.52 5.45 13.69
C GLN A 461 2.87 6.93 13.85
N MET A 462 3.28 7.35 15.07
CA MET A 462 3.69 8.72 15.31
C MET A 462 5.02 9.06 14.64
N ASN A 463 6.01 8.17 14.65
CA ASN A 463 7.28 8.37 13.93
C ASN A 463 7.06 8.46 12.41
N GLN A 464 6.14 7.66 11.86
CA GLN A 464 5.75 7.77 10.45
C GLN A 464 5.11 9.13 10.13
N ALA A 465 4.32 9.69 11.04
CA ALA A 465 3.73 11.02 10.89
C ALA A 465 4.79 12.13 10.98
N VAL A 466 5.76 12.02 11.90
CA VAL A 466 6.94 12.91 11.99
C VAL A 466 7.74 12.88 10.69
N PHE A 467 8.07 11.68 10.21
CA PHE A 467 8.81 11.52 8.96
C PHE A 467 8.10 12.17 7.77
N ALA A 468 6.80 11.94 7.64
CA ALA A 468 6.03 12.47 6.53
C ALA A 468 5.96 14.01 6.51
N PHE A 469 5.88 14.61 7.69
CA PHE A 469 5.87 16.05 7.84
C PHE A 469 7.22 16.69 7.47
N ARG A 470 8.34 16.11 7.93
CA ARG A 470 9.69 16.61 7.61
C ARG A 470 9.98 16.59 6.11
N ARG A 471 9.65 15.48 5.44
CA ARG A 471 9.85 15.38 3.98
C ARG A 471 9.04 16.40 3.19
N TYR A 472 7.81 16.70 3.63
CA TYR A 472 7.00 17.77 3.03
C TYR A 472 7.65 19.16 3.21
N GLU A 473 8.18 19.43 4.40
CA GLU A 473 8.91 20.67 4.70
C GLU A 473 10.18 20.79 3.83
N ASP A 474 11.02 19.75 3.78
CA ASP A 474 12.24 19.72 2.96
C ASP A 474 11.95 19.95 1.47
N ALA A 475 10.90 19.31 0.94
CA ALA A 475 10.48 19.49 -0.45
C ALA A 475 10.01 20.94 -0.70
N SER A 476 9.28 21.53 0.25
CA SER A 476 8.79 22.92 0.15
C SER A 476 9.95 23.94 0.19
N LEU A 477 10.92 23.75 1.09
CA LEU A 477 12.10 24.62 1.22
C LEU A 477 12.96 24.57 -0.06
N ARG A 478 13.22 23.37 -0.60
CA ARG A 478 13.94 23.19 -1.87
C ARG A 478 13.23 23.86 -3.04
N TYR A 479 11.90 23.79 -3.12
CA TYR A 479 11.13 24.47 -4.16
C TYR A 479 11.27 26.00 -4.11
N THR A 480 11.38 26.57 -2.90
CA THR A 480 11.59 28.02 -2.71
C THR A 480 13.03 28.49 -2.94
N GLY A 481 13.97 27.57 -3.27
CA GLY A 481 15.38 27.89 -3.45
C GLY A 481 16.11 28.20 -2.13
N ILE A 482 15.48 27.92 -0.99
CA ILE A 482 16.05 28.08 0.34
C ILE A 482 16.66 26.71 0.70
N GLU A 483 18.00 26.63 0.73
CA GLU A 483 18.65 25.49 1.36
C GLU A 483 18.26 25.49 2.84
N SER A 484 17.75 24.37 3.35
CA SER A 484 17.42 24.24 4.78
C SER A 484 18.65 24.50 5.66
N HIS A 485 19.86 24.27 5.14
CA HIS A 485 21.14 24.66 5.76
C HIS A 485 22.18 25.03 4.70
N GLU A 486 22.80 26.21 4.82
CA GLU A 486 23.94 26.62 3.98
C GLU A 486 25.13 25.67 4.18
N GLY A 487 25.69 25.16 3.07
CA GLY A 487 26.96 24.42 3.06
C GLY A 487 26.86 22.88 3.12
N LEU A 488 25.65 22.33 3.15
CA LEU A 488 25.43 20.87 3.13
C LEU A 488 24.73 20.45 1.83
N SER A 489 25.49 19.93 0.87
CA SER A 489 24.91 19.33 -0.35
C SER A 489 24.67 17.83 -0.15
N HIS A 490 23.44 17.38 -0.38
CA HIS A 490 23.09 15.96 -0.36
C HIS A 490 23.25 15.33 -1.74
N TYR A 491 24.25 14.45 -1.91
CA TYR A 491 24.39 13.58 -3.09
C TYR A 491 24.38 12.11 -2.65
N GLY A 492 23.37 11.34 -3.09
CA GLY A 492 23.26 9.90 -2.81
C GLY A 492 22.72 9.55 -1.41
N LEU A 493 22.68 8.23 -1.12
CA LEU A 493 22.06 7.61 0.08
C LEU A 493 22.23 8.46 1.36
N TYR A 494 21.13 8.56 2.11
CA TYR A 494 20.84 9.45 3.26
C TYR A 494 21.89 9.59 4.39
N ASN A 495 23.05 8.92 4.30
CA ASN A 495 24.12 8.97 5.28
C ASN A 495 25.37 9.75 4.81
N THR A 496 25.45 10.22 3.56
CA THR A 496 26.62 10.99 3.10
C THR A 496 26.27 12.47 2.98
N VAL A 497 26.57 13.21 4.05
CA VAL A 497 26.68 14.67 4.01
C VAL A 497 28.14 14.99 3.74
N VAL A 498 28.43 15.56 2.58
CA VAL A 498 29.79 16.04 2.27
C VAL A 498 29.78 17.54 2.52
N ALA A 499 30.66 18.00 3.42
CA ALA A 499 30.90 19.43 3.57
C ALA A 499 31.45 19.96 2.25
N ARG A 500 30.87 21.03 1.73
CA ARG A 500 31.40 21.72 0.56
C ARG A 500 32.66 22.47 1.02
N GLU A 501 33.84 22.10 0.51
CA GLU A 501 35.06 22.91 0.68
C GLU A 501 34.88 24.31 0.10
#